data_AF-I3T3Y5-F1
#
_entry.id   AF-I3T3Y5-F1
#
_cell.length_a   1.000
_cell.length_b   1.000
_cell.length_c   1.000
_cell.angle_alpha   90.00
_cell.angle_beta   90.00
_cell.angle_gamma   90.00
#
_symmetry.space_group_name_H-M   'P 1'
#
loop_
_entity.id
_entity.type
_entity.pdbx_description
1 polymer ?
#
loop_
_entity_poly.entity_id
_entity_poly.type
_entity_poly.pdbx_seq_one_letter_code
_entity_poly.pdbx_strand_id
1 'polypeptide(L)'
;MAAKFEIPKFSGSNFSLWKLKIKAILRKDNCLPAIDGRPADITDDKWKEMDDNAVANLHLAVADSVLSSIAEKKTAKEIWDTLIQLYEVKSLHNRILKEETLNSSNE
;
A
#
# COMPACT_ATOMS: atom_id res chain seq x y z
N MET A 1 -6.16 -21.06 -22.42
CA MET A 1 -6.86 -19.81 -22.01
C MET A 1 -6.17 -19.33 -20.74
N ALA A 2 -5.28 -18.33 -20.84
CA ALA A 2 -4.59 -17.83 -19.65
C ALA A 2 -5.61 -17.09 -18.78
N ALA A 3 -5.86 -17.57 -17.57
CA ALA A 3 -6.62 -16.82 -16.59
C ALA A 3 -5.90 -15.49 -16.38
N LYS A 4 -6.44 -14.43 -16.96
CA LYS A 4 -5.98 -13.06 -16.75
C LYS A 4 -6.31 -12.79 -15.29
N PHE A 5 -5.33 -12.99 -14.41
CA PHE A 5 -5.47 -12.62 -13.01
C PHE A 5 -5.58 -11.11 -12.97
N GLU A 6 -6.80 -10.60 -13.13
CA GLU A 6 -7.11 -9.21 -12.85
C GLU A 6 -6.91 -9.05 -11.35
N ILE A 7 -5.78 -8.44 -10.98
CA ILE A 7 -5.51 -8.07 -9.61
C ILE A 7 -6.61 -7.07 -9.24
N PRO A 8 -7.49 -7.38 -8.29
CA PRO A 8 -8.56 -6.46 -7.92
C PRO A 8 -7.91 -5.18 -7.38
N LYS A 9 -8.19 -4.07 -8.05
CA LYS A 9 -7.73 -2.73 -7.66
C LYS A 9 -8.25 -2.40 -6.27
N PHE A 10 -7.39 -1.84 -5.44
CA PHE A 10 -7.79 -1.37 -4.12
C PHE A 10 -8.67 -0.13 -4.21
N SER A 11 -9.92 -0.26 -3.76
CA SER A 11 -10.89 0.82 -3.72
C SER A 11 -11.07 1.46 -2.33
N GLY A 12 -10.26 1.06 -1.34
CA GLY A 12 -10.37 1.52 0.05
C GLY A 12 -10.95 0.48 1.03
N SER A 13 -11.55 -0.60 0.53
CA SER A 13 -12.06 -1.71 1.35
C SER A 13 -11.13 -2.92 1.32
N ASN A 14 -11.09 -3.70 2.40
CA ASN A 14 -10.23 -4.90 2.52
C ASN A 14 -8.72 -4.63 2.37
N PHE A 15 -8.24 -3.51 2.96
CA PHE A 15 -6.83 -3.12 2.90
C PHE A 15 -5.88 -4.25 3.30
N SER A 16 -6.18 -5.02 4.35
CA SER A 16 -5.36 -6.15 4.79
C SER A 16 -5.18 -7.23 3.71
N LEU A 17 -6.24 -7.55 2.96
CA LEU A 17 -6.18 -8.54 1.89
C LEU A 17 -5.41 -7.98 0.68
N TRP A 18 -5.65 -6.72 0.33
CA TRP A 18 -4.92 -6.05 -0.73
C TRP A 18 -3.42 -5.96 -0.42
N LYS A 19 -3.06 -5.55 0.80
CA LYS A 19 -1.68 -5.49 1.33
C LYS A 19 -0.97 -6.83 1.16
N LEU A 20 -1.64 -7.94 1.44
CA LEU A 20 -1.08 -9.29 1.26
C LEU A 20 -0.84 -9.61 -0.22
N LYS A 21 -1.80 -9.29 -1.11
CA LYS A 21 -1.67 -9.52 -2.56
C LYS A 21 -0.53 -8.70 -3.19
N ILE A 22 -0.44 -7.41 -2.87
CA ILE A 22 0.59 -6.55 -3.45
C ILE A 22 1.99 -6.90 -2.92
N LYS A 23 2.14 -7.28 -1.65
CA LYS A 23 3.41 -7.84 -1.14
C LYS A 23 3.82 -9.11 -1.90
N ALA A 24 2.87 -9.97 -2.27
CA ALA A 24 3.18 -11.16 -3.06
C ALA A 24 3.64 -10.82 -4.49
N ILE A 25 3.04 -9.80 -5.12
CA ILE A 25 3.46 -9.29 -6.45
C ILE A 25 4.87 -8.69 -6.36
N LEU A 26 5.11 -7.79 -5.41
CA LEU A 26 6.43 -7.19 -5.21
C LEU A 26 7.50 -8.24 -4.90
N ARG A 27 7.16 -9.31 -4.16
CA ARG A 27 8.07 -10.43 -3.94
C ARG A 27 8.37 -11.19 -5.23
N LYS A 28 7.36 -11.45 -6.06
CA LYS A 28 7.52 -12.12 -7.37
C LYS A 28 8.44 -11.31 -8.29
N ASP A 29 8.31 -9.99 -8.28
CA ASP A 29 9.11 -9.08 -9.10
C ASP A 29 10.43 -8.67 -8.44
N ASN A 30 10.82 -9.28 -7.31
CA ASN A 30 12.02 -8.96 -6.53
C ASN A 30 12.11 -7.48 -6.07
N CYS A 31 10.97 -6.78 -6.00
CA CYS A 31 10.85 -5.38 -5.62
C CYS A 31 10.36 -5.19 -4.18
N LEU A 32 10.20 -6.26 -3.40
CA LEU A 32 9.82 -6.18 -1.98
C LEU A 32 10.74 -5.27 -1.14
N PRO A 33 12.07 -5.23 -1.34
CA PRO A 33 12.95 -4.33 -0.60
C PRO A 33 12.60 -2.84 -0.81
N ALA A 34 11.97 -2.47 -1.93
CA ALA A 34 11.59 -1.08 -2.18
C ALA A 34 10.61 -0.52 -1.13
N ILE A 35 9.77 -1.37 -0.54
CA ILE A 35 8.80 -0.98 0.49
C ILE A 35 9.27 -1.26 1.93
N ASP A 36 10.14 -2.26 2.12
CA ASP A 36 10.65 -2.66 3.45
C ASP A 36 11.92 -1.89 3.85
N GLY A 37 12.74 -1.45 2.88
CA GLY A 37 13.93 -0.65 3.10
C GLY A 37 15.08 -1.01 2.18
N ARG A 38 15.87 0.00 1.78
CA ARG A 38 17.01 -0.16 0.88
C ARG A 38 18.10 -1.05 1.47
N PRO A 39 18.48 -2.16 0.83
CA PRO A 39 19.66 -2.94 1.19
C PRO A 39 20.94 -2.12 1.02
N ALA A 40 21.95 -2.34 1.86
CA ALA A 40 23.24 -1.62 1.75
C ALA A 40 24.04 -2.04 0.49
N ASP A 41 23.87 -3.28 0.04
CA ASP A 41 24.63 -3.88 -1.08
C ASP A 41 24.10 -3.55 -2.48
N ILE A 42 23.06 -2.73 -2.62
CA ILE A 42 22.49 -2.40 -3.94
C ILE A 42 23.00 -1.04 -4.47
N THR A 43 23.46 -1.06 -5.72
CA THR A 43 23.85 0.14 -6.47
C THR A 43 22.65 1.06 -6.69
N ASP A 44 22.88 2.37 -6.74
CA ASP A 44 21.82 3.38 -6.89
C ASP A 44 20.96 3.18 -8.14
N ASP A 45 21.58 2.78 -9.25
CA ASP A 45 20.89 2.55 -10.53
C ASP A 45 19.91 1.38 -10.45
N LYS A 46 20.36 0.22 -9.93
CA LYS A 46 19.50 -0.95 -9.66
C LYS A 46 18.43 -0.66 -8.61
N TRP A 47 18.75 0.16 -7.61
CA TRP A 47 17.78 0.57 -6.61
C TRP A 47 16.67 1.40 -7.23
N LYS A 48 17.03 2.36 -8.08
CA LYS A 48 16.08 3.21 -8.78
C LYS A 48 15.18 2.39 -9.70
N GLU A 49 15.72 1.45 -10.46
CA GLU A 49 14.92 0.53 -11.28
C GLU A 49 13.94 -0.30 -10.43
N MET A 50 14.39 -0.81 -9.28
CA MET A 50 13.55 -1.57 -8.35
C MET A 50 12.43 -0.71 -7.73
N ASP A 51 12.75 0.52 -7.34
CA ASP A 51 11.79 1.47 -6.78
C ASP A 51 10.77 1.89 -7.85
N ASP A 52 11.22 2.24 -9.06
CA ASP A 52 10.35 2.59 -10.20
C ASP A 52 9.39 1.43 -10.54
N ASN A 53 9.87 0.18 -10.53
CA ASN A 53 9.03 -1.01 -10.71
C ASN A 53 8.02 -1.22 -9.58
N ALA A 54 8.42 -1.01 -8.32
CA ALA A 54 7.53 -1.10 -7.18
C ALA A 54 6.44 -0.02 -7.22
N VAL A 55 6.80 1.23 -7.59
CA VAL A 55 5.87 2.35 -7.80
C VAL A 55 4.85 1.99 -8.87
N ALA A 56 5.30 1.49 -10.02
CA ALA A 56 4.40 1.08 -11.11
C ALA A 56 3.41 -0.01 -10.65
N ASN A 57 3.89 -1.04 -9.95
CA ASN A 57 3.05 -2.09 -9.40
C ASN A 57 2.02 -1.55 -8.38
N LEU A 58 2.44 -0.63 -7.51
CA LEU A 58 1.54 0.02 -6.54
C LEU A 58 0.45 0.83 -7.24
N HIS A 59 0.81 1.63 -8.26
CA HIS A 59 -0.16 2.40 -9.06
C HIS A 59 -1.16 1.48 -9.78
N LEU A 60 -0.70 0.36 -10.36
CA LEU A 60 -1.57 -0.60 -11.04
C LEU A 60 -2.49 -1.36 -10.09
N ALA A 61 -2.08 -1.52 -8.83
CA ALA A 61 -2.82 -2.26 -7.83
C ALA A 61 -3.88 -1.43 -7.09
N VAL A 62 -3.95 -0.11 -7.30
CA VAL A 62 -4.94 0.77 -6.67
C VAL A 62 -5.98 1.29 -7.67
N ALA A 63 -7.13 1.74 -7.17
CA ALA A 63 -8.12 2.45 -7.97
C ALA A 63 -7.76 3.94 -8.12
N ASP A 64 -8.29 4.60 -9.13
CA ASP A 64 -8.00 6.02 -9.45
C ASP A 64 -8.31 6.97 -8.28
N SER A 65 -9.32 6.62 -7.46
CA SER A 65 -9.67 7.35 -6.25
C SER A 65 -8.55 7.35 -5.21
N VAL A 66 -7.84 6.23 -5.06
CA VAL A 66 -6.70 6.09 -4.16
C VAL A 66 -5.43 6.64 -4.80
N LEU A 67 -5.29 6.47 -6.13
CA LEU A 67 -4.16 6.98 -6.90
C LEU A 67 -3.97 8.48 -6.70
N SER A 68 -5.07 9.24 -6.67
CA SER A 68 -5.05 10.69 -6.43
C SER A 68 -4.42 11.07 -5.07
N SER A 69 -4.49 10.20 -4.06
CA SER A 69 -3.91 10.43 -2.72
C SER A 69 -2.42 10.08 -2.65
N ILE A 70 -1.91 9.26 -3.58
CA ILE A 70 -0.50 8.84 -3.61
C ILE A 70 0.27 9.45 -4.78
N ALA A 71 -0.40 10.17 -5.69
CA ALA A 71 0.20 10.79 -6.88
C ALA A 71 1.31 11.80 -6.57
N GLU A 72 1.29 12.41 -5.38
CA GLU A 72 2.34 13.33 -4.93
C GLU A 72 3.60 12.62 -4.42
N LYS A 73 3.54 11.30 -4.20
CA LYS A 73 4.64 10.50 -3.67
C LYS A 73 5.49 9.95 -4.81
N LYS A 74 6.82 10.01 -4.63
CA LYS A 74 7.77 9.68 -5.70
C LYS A 74 8.39 8.29 -5.53
N THR A 75 8.47 7.80 -4.30
CA THR A 75 9.12 6.52 -4.00
C THR A 75 8.10 5.46 -3.57
N ALA A 76 8.42 4.19 -3.81
CA ALA A 76 7.54 3.09 -3.45
C ALA A 76 7.31 3.05 -1.94
N LYS A 77 8.35 3.36 -1.16
CA LYS A 77 8.28 3.45 0.30
C LYS A 77 7.32 4.53 0.77
N GLU A 78 7.37 5.73 0.19
CA GLU A 78 6.47 6.82 0.56
C GLU A 78 5.01 6.50 0.20
N ILE A 79 4.77 5.92 -0.98
CA ILE A 79 3.43 5.45 -1.38
C ILE A 79 2.93 4.43 -0.38
N TRP A 80 3.76 3.43 -0.05
CA TRP A 80 3.41 2.36 0.88
C TRP A 80 3.07 2.87 2.28
N ASP A 81 3.90 3.75 2.82
CA ASP A 81 3.70 4.35 4.15
C ASP A 81 2.43 5.21 4.19
N THR A 82 2.18 6.00 3.14
CA THR A 82 0.97 6.81 3.00
C THR A 82 -0.29 5.93 3.02
N LEU A 83 -0.27 4.80 2.32
CA LEU A 83 -1.38 3.85 2.31
C LEU A 83 -1.60 3.22 3.69
N ILE A 84 -0.54 2.81 4.40
CA ILE A 84 -0.66 2.31 5.77
C ILE A 84 -1.22 3.39 6.70
N GLN A 85 -0.75 4.63 6.60
CA GLN A 85 -1.24 5.73 7.42
C GLN A 85 -2.72 6.04 7.13
N LEU A 86 -3.14 6.05 5.86
CA LEU A 86 -4.52 6.37 5.50
C LEU A 86 -5.52 5.28 5.86
N TYR A 87 -5.14 4.00 5.74
CA TYR A 87 -6.09 2.88 5.87
C TYR A 87 -5.90 2.03 7.11
N GLU A 88 -4.70 1.99 7.70
CA GLU A 88 -4.42 1.27 8.95
C GLU A 88 -4.55 2.20 10.16
N VAL A 89 -3.88 3.36 10.14
CA VAL A 89 -3.91 4.31 11.27
C VAL A 89 -5.28 4.96 11.44
N LYS A 90 -5.92 5.43 10.35
CA LYS A 90 -7.30 5.97 10.45
C LYS A 90 -8.33 4.91 10.87
N SER A 91 -8.13 3.64 10.52
CA SER A 91 -9.02 2.57 10.93
C SER A 91 -8.96 2.34 12.44
N LEU A 92 -7.77 2.37 13.03
CA LEU A 92 -7.60 2.28 14.49
C LEU A 92 -8.24 3.47 15.21
N HIS A 93 -8.01 4.69 14.73
CA HIS A 93 -8.62 5.88 15.32
C HIS A 93 -10.16 5.86 15.22
N ASN A 94 -10.71 5.42 14.08
CA ASN A 94 -12.16 5.27 13.92
C ASN A 94 -12.78 4.20 14.83
N ARG A 95 -12.01 3.16 15.20
CA ARG A 95 -12.48 2.15 16.17
C ARG A 95 -12.53 2.73 17.58
N ILE A 96 -11.45 3.38 18.02
CA ILE A 96 -11.34 3.97 19.35
C ILE A 96 -12.40 5.06 19.57
N LEU A 97 -12.56 5.99 18.63
CA LEU A 97 -13.56 7.06 18.71
C LEU A 97 -15.01 6.54 18.79
N LYS A 98 -15.29 5.39 18.15
CA LYS A 98 -16.61 4.77 18.18
C LYS A 98 -16.91 4.12 19.54
N GLU A 99 -15.89 3.67 20.24
CA GLU A 99 -16.03 3.09 21.59
C GLU A 99 -16.24 4.19 22.65
N GLU A 100 -15.52 5.32 22.54
CA GLU A 100 -15.69 6.45 23.48
C GLU A 100 -17.08 7.10 23.37
N THR A 101 -17.61 7.27 22.16
CA THR A 101 -18.94 7.87 21.95
C THR A 101 -20.12 6.97 22.35
N LEU A 102 -19.96 5.65 22.25
CA LEU A 102 -20.95 4.68 22.72
C LEU A 102 -20.95 4.53 24.24
N ASN A 103 -19.79 4.70 24.89
CA ASN A 103 -19.68 4.58 26.34
C ASN A 103 -20.18 5.84 27.08
N SER A 104 -20.04 7.04 26.50
CA SER A 104 -20.58 8.29 27.08
C SER A 104 -22.08 8.53 26.81
N SER A 105 -22.73 7.71 25.98
CA SER A 105 -24.19 7.78 25.75
C SER A 105 -24.99 6.82 26.64
N ASN A 106 -24.31 6.00 27.45
CA ASN A 106 -24.91 5.05 28.40
C ASN A 106 -24.74 5.49 29.86
N GLU A 107 -24.36 6.75 30.11
CA GLU A 107 -24.25 7.35 31.44
C GLU A 107 -25.28 8.47 31.62
#